data_AF-A0A067QCJ7-F1
#
_entry.id   AF-A0A067QCJ7-F1
#
_cell.length_a   1.000
_cell.length_b   1.000
_cell.length_c   1.000
_cell.angle_alpha   90.00
_cell.angle_beta   90.00
_cell.angle_gamma   90.00
#
_symmetry.space_group_name_H-M   'P 1'
#
loop_
_entity.id
_entity.type
_entity.pdbx_description
1 polymer ?
#
loop_
_entity_poly.entity_id
_entity_poly.type
_entity_poly.pdbx_seq_one_letter_code
_entity_poly.pdbx_strand_id
1 'polypeptide(L)'
;MSGAAETSLDSSFLSNILTPGSSLHPTFLLILDGAFAFLFVVLASLTFLTAGNVHLIALMCIELALWASVKWFVHELKLAKQGSGKAGDTGSTGGKSKEE
;
A
#
# COMPACT_ATOMS: atom_id res chain seq x y z
N MET A 1 29.19 31.59 -1.93
CA MET A 1 27.88 31.70 -2.61
C MET A 1 27.58 30.36 -3.27
N SER A 2 27.07 29.39 -2.53
CA SER A 2 26.65 28.06 -3.02
C SER A 2 25.67 27.49 -1.99
N GLY A 3 24.38 27.43 -2.32
CA GLY A 3 23.31 27.08 -1.39
C GLY A 3 21.90 27.21 -1.95
N ALA A 4 21.72 26.99 -3.26
CA ALA A 4 20.44 27.19 -3.95
C ALA A 4 19.92 25.94 -4.69
N ALA A 5 20.63 24.80 -4.66
CA ALA A 5 20.23 23.61 -5.42
C ALA A 5 19.33 22.64 -4.64
N GLU A 6 19.31 22.68 -3.31
CA GLU A 6 18.66 21.63 -2.49
C GLU A 6 17.13 21.82 -2.36
N THR A 7 16.61 23.06 -2.39
CA THR A 7 15.22 23.37 -1.97
C THR A 7 14.13 22.99 -3.00
N SER A 8 14.48 22.74 -4.27
CA SER A 8 13.50 22.53 -5.35
C SER A 8 12.99 21.08 -5.46
N LEU A 9 13.78 20.10 -4.99
CA LEU A 9 13.36 18.71 -4.90
C LEU A 9 12.38 18.51 -3.75
N ASP A 10 12.71 18.98 -2.54
CA ASP A 10 11.87 18.81 -1.35
C ASP A 10 10.45 19.36 -1.53
N SER A 11 10.32 20.52 -2.18
CA SER A 11 9.01 21.13 -2.44
C SER A 11 8.18 20.33 -3.45
N SER A 12 8.81 19.72 -4.46
CA SER A 12 8.13 18.89 -5.48
C SER A 12 7.72 17.52 -4.92
N PHE A 13 8.53 16.93 -4.04
CA PHE A 13 8.21 15.69 -3.33
C PHE A 13 7.13 15.91 -2.26
N LEU A 14 7.19 17.00 -1.49
CA LEU A 14 6.11 17.38 -0.57
C LEU A 14 4.81 17.68 -1.31
N SER A 15 4.87 18.41 -2.43
CA SER A 15 3.68 18.71 -3.23
C SER A 15 3.07 17.45 -3.84
N ASN A 16 3.90 16.49 -4.28
CA ASN A 16 3.43 15.18 -4.73
C ASN A 16 2.86 14.33 -3.59
N ILE A 17 3.38 14.42 -2.37
CA ILE A 17 2.85 13.73 -1.18
C ILE A 17 1.54 14.37 -0.69
N LEU A 18 1.41 15.70 -0.79
CA LEU A 18 0.23 16.46 -0.38
C LEU A 18 -0.85 16.52 -1.48
N THR A 19 -0.57 16.04 -2.70
CA THR A 19 -1.60 15.88 -3.72
C THR A 19 -2.52 14.73 -3.28
N PRO A 20 -3.83 14.99 -3.04
CA PRO A 20 -4.75 13.98 -2.55
C PRO A 20 -4.84 12.83 -3.56
N GLY A 21 -4.38 11.63 -3.16
CA GLY A 21 -4.35 10.43 -4.00
C GLY A 21 -2.95 9.85 -4.30
N SER A 22 -1.87 10.50 -3.86
CA SER A 22 -0.50 9.99 -4.07
C SER A 22 -0.20 8.67 -3.34
N SER A 23 -0.91 8.40 -2.24
CA SER A 23 -0.88 7.10 -1.55
C SER A 23 -1.49 5.95 -2.38
N LEU A 24 -2.14 6.25 -3.51
CA LEU A 24 -2.76 5.29 -4.42
C LEU A 24 -1.83 4.90 -5.59
N HIS A 25 -0.53 5.19 -5.50
CA HIS A 25 0.44 4.73 -6.49
C HIS A 25 1.01 3.35 -6.09
N PRO A 26 1.01 2.33 -6.98
CA PRO A 26 1.44 0.97 -6.65
C PRO A 26 2.89 0.89 -6.13
N THR A 27 3.73 1.87 -6.47
CA THR A 27 5.10 1.99 -5.96
C THR A 27 5.16 2.24 -4.45
N PHE A 28 4.24 3.02 -3.88
CA PHE A 28 4.22 3.29 -2.43
C PHE A 28 3.96 2.00 -1.64
N LEU A 29 3.05 1.17 -2.13
CA LEU A 29 2.74 -0.13 -1.55
C LEU A 29 3.94 -1.08 -1.60
N LEU A 30 4.73 -1.03 -2.67
CA LEU A 30 5.93 -1.83 -2.84
C LEU A 30 7.04 -1.38 -1.87
N ILE A 31 7.21 -0.07 -1.70
CA ILE A 31 8.17 0.50 -0.73
C ILE A 31 7.76 0.13 0.70
N LEU A 32 6.46 0.19 1.02
CA LEU A 32 5.93 -0.18 2.33
C LEU A 32 6.14 -1.67 2.63
N ASP A 33 5.88 -2.56 1.66
CA ASP A 33 6.18 -3.99 1.76
C ASP A 33 7.67 -4.24 2.00
N GLY A 34 8.54 -3.53 1.25
CA GLY A 34 9.99 -3.59 1.45
C GLY A 34 10.44 -3.09 2.82
N ALA A 35 9.82 -2.04 3.36
CA ALA A 35 10.13 -1.50 4.68
C ALA A 35 9.74 -2.49 5.80
N PHE A 36 8.57 -3.12 5.72
CA PHE A 36 8.17 -4.18 6.65
C PHE A 36 9.05 -5.42 6.53
N ALA A 37 9.40 -5.85 5.31
CA ALA A 37 10.33 -6.96 5.11
C ALA A 37 11.71 -6.68 5.75
N PHE A 38 12.23 -5.46 5.57
CA PHE A 38 13.48 -5.05 6.18
C PHE A 38 13.37 -5.02 7.72
N LEU A 39 12.29 -4.48 8.26
CA LEU A 39 12.03 -4.45 9.70
C LEU A 39 11.92 -5.86 10.29
N PHE A 40 11.23 -6.78 9.61
CA PHE A 40 11.14 -8.17 10.00
C PHE A 40 12.52 -8.86 10.02
N VAL A 41 13.38 -8.62 9.02
CA VAL A 41 14.76 -9.14 8.99
C VAL A 41 15.58 -8.61 10.17
N VAL A 42 15.44 -7.33 10.51
CA VAL A 42 16.11 -6.73 11.67
C VAL A 42 15.59 -7.36 12.96
N LEU A 43 14.28 -7.49 13.14
CA LEU A 43 13.66 -8.15 14.30
C LEU A 43 14.08 -9.62 14.42
N ALA A 44 14.13 -10.36 13.31
CA ALA A 44 14.57 -11.75 13.28
C ALA A 44 16.04 -11.88 13.69
N SER A 45 16.90 -10.99 13.18
CA SER A 45 18.31 -10.92 13.57
C SER A 45 18.46 -10.63 15.07
N LEU A 46 17.75 -9.63 15.59
CA LEU A 46 17.76 -9.29 17.01
C LEU A 46 17.20 -10.43 17.89
N THR A 47 16.18 -11.14 17.42
CA THR A 47 15.58 -12.29 18.12
C THR A 47 16.60 -13.41 18.29
N PHE A 48 17.40 -13.67 17.26
CA PHE A 48 18.48 -14.65 17.31
C PHE A 48 19.60 -14.20 18.25
N LEU A 49 20.03 -12.93 18.17
CA LEU A 49 21.10 -12.39 19.01
C LEU A 49 20.72 -12.31 20.49
N THR A 50 19.45 -12.08 20.80
CA THR A 50 18.95 -11.84 22.18
C THR A 50 18.37 -13.10 22.83
N ALA A 51 18.59 -14.29 22.24
CA ALA A 51 18.16 -15.57 22.78
C ALA A 51 16.64 -15.71 23.03
N GLY A 52 15.80 -15.17 22.14
CA GLY A 52 14.36 -15.48 22.12
C GLY A 52 13.55 -14.86 23.27
N ASN A 53 13.80 -13.60 23.61
CA ASN A 53 13.00 -12.88 24.60
C ASN A 53 11.54 -12.71 24.11
N VAL A 54 10.56 -13.00 24.98
CA VAL A 54 9.11 -12.93 24.66
C VAL A 54 8.67 -11.59 24.08
N HIS A 55 9.36 -10.51 24.45
CA HIS A 55 9.13 -9.17 23.91
C HIS A 55 9.36 -9.10 22.39
N LEU A 56 10.37 -9.78 21.87
CA LEU A 56 10.70 -9.78 20.43
C LEU A 56 9.70 -10.60 19.61
N ILE A 57 9.15 -11.67 20.21
CA ILE A 57 8.06 -12.45 19.61
C ILE A 57 6.80 -11.58 19.48
N ALA A 58 6.46 -10.81 20.51
CA ALA A 58 5.32 -9.88 20.45
C ALA A 58 5.51 -8.83 19.35
N LEU A 59 6.71 -8.26 19.22
CA LEU A 59 7.04 -7.32 18.15
C LEU A 59 6.92 -7.96 16.75
N MET A 60 7.36 -9.20 16.55
CA MET A 60 7.14 -9.93 15.29
C MET A 60 5.66 -10.18 14.98
N CYS A 61 4.84 -10.53 15.98
CA CYS A 61 3.41 -10.74 15.79
C CYS A 61 2.70 -9.45 15.38
N ILE A 62 3.01 -8.33 16.02
CA ILE A 62 2.42 -7.03 15.71
C ILE A 62 2.84 -6.58 14.31
N GLU A 63 4.10 -6.78 13.94
CA GLU A 63 4.60 -6.51 12.59
C GLU A 63 3.83 -7.28 11.51
N LEU A 64 3.65 -8.60 11.69
CA LEU A 64 2.87 -9.42 10.76
C LEU A 64 1.39 -9.00 10.71
N ALA A 65 0.81 -8.61 11.84
CA ALA A 65 -0.55 -8.09 11.90
C ALA A 65 -0.69 -6.76 11.13
N LEU A 66 0.32 -5.88 11.23
CA LEU A 66 0.38 -4.64 10.47
C LEU A 66 0.47 -4.92 8.97
N TRP A 67 1.37 -5.83 8.57
CA TRP A 67 1.55 -6.23 7.19
C TRP A 67 0.27 -6.81 6.58
N ALA A 68 -0.43 -7.68 7.33
CA ALA A 68 -1.73 -8.22 6.93
C ALA A 68 -2.79 -7.12 6.78
N SER A 69 -2.86 -6.18 7.73
CA SER A 69 -3.80 -5.05 7.69
C SER A 69 -3.61 -4.19 6.45
N VAL A 70 -2.36 -3.90 6.08
CA VAL A 70 -2.02 -3.15 4.87
C VAL A 70 -2.39 -3.92 3.61
N LYS A 71 -2.06 -5.21 3.52
CA LYS A 71 -2.46 -6.03 2.36
C LYS A 71 -3.97 -6.09 2.17
N TRP A 72 -4.72 -6.21 3.27
CA TRP A 72 -6.17 -6.19 3.24
C TRP A 72 -6.70 -4.82 2.78
N PHE A 73 -6.15 -3.73 3.32
CA PHE A 73 -6.51 -2.36 2.92
C PHE A 73 -6.29 -2.11 1.42
N VAL A 74 -5.18 -2.58 0.85
CA VAL A 74 -4.90 -2.49 -0.59
C VAL A 74 -5.91 -3.27 -1.42
N HIS A 75 -6.25 -4.47 -0.97
CA HIS A 75 -7.25 -5.31 -1.64
C HIS A 75 -8.62 -4.61 -1.66
N GLU A 76 -9.02 -4.05 -0.52
CA GLU A 76 -10.27 -3.31 -0.38
C GLU A 76 -10.29 -2.04 -1.25
N LEU A 77 -9.17 -1.30 -1.33
CA LEU A 77 -9.06 -0.13 -2.23
C LEU A 77 -9.17 -0.52 -3.71
N LYS A 78 -8.61 -1.66 -4.11
CA LYS A 78 -8.75 -2.17 -5.49
C LYS A 78 -10.19 -2.50 -5.81
N LEU A 79 -10.90 -3.16 -4.89
CA LEU A 79 -12.33 -3.45 -5.00
C LEU A 79 -13.16 -2.17 -5.10
N ALA A 80 -12.94 -1.21 -4.19
CA ALA A 80 -13.66 0.07 -4.18
C ALA A 80 -13.42 0.89 -5.47
N LYS A 81 -12.19 0.89 -5.99
CA LYS A 81 -11.86 1.60 -7.24
C LYS A 81 -12.44 0.92 -8.48
N GLN A 82 -12.55 -0.41 -8.48
CA GLN A 82 -13.20 -1.16 -9.57
C GLN A 82 -14.73 -1.01 -9.50
N GLY A 83 -15.32 -0.92 -8.31
CA GLY A 83 -16.75 -0.67 -8.10
C GLY A 83 -17.20 0.72 -8.57
N SER A 84 -16.36 1.74 -8.40
CA SER A 84 -16.66 3.11 -8.88
C SER A 84 -16.57 3.26 -10.41
N GLY A 85 -16.04 2.28 -11.15
CA GLY A 85 -15.96 2.26 -12.61
C GLY A 85 -17.02 1.38 -13.29
N LYS A 86 -17.84 0.66 -12.50
CA LYS A 86 -18.85 -0.28 -13.00
C LYS A 86 -20.24 0.02 -12.42
N ALA A 87 -20.63 1.29 -12.48
CA ALA A 87 -22.01 1.75 -12.30
C ALA A 87 -22.49 2.51 -13.56
N GLY A 88 -22.07 2.04 -14.73
CA GLY A 88 -22.42 2.61 -16.04
C GLY A 88 -22.33 1.62 -17.20
N ASP A 89 -22.32 0.31 -16.93
CA ASP A 89 -22.55 -0.70 -17.97
C ASP A 89 -24.01 -1.13 -17.89
N THR A 90 -24.83 -0.31 -18.56
CA THR A 90 -26.16 -0.65 -18.99
C THR A 90 -26.08 -1.92 -19.82
N GLY A 91 -26.32 -3.07 -19.18
CA GLY A 91 -26.74 -4.30 -19.85
C GLY A 91 -28.15 -4.14 -20.42
N SER A 92 -28.28 -3.26 -21.43
CA SER A 92 -29.38 -3.24 -22.38
C SER A 92 -28.76 -3.28 -23.77
N THR A 93 -28.66 -4.47 -24.34
CA THR A 93 -28.84 -4.71 -25.78
C THR A 93 -28.92 -6.21 -26.06
N GLY A 94 -29.97 -6.59 -26.80
CA GLY A 94 -30.18 -7.94 -27.36
C GLY A 94 -31.31 -8.69 -26.64
N GLY A 95 -32.59 -8.47 -26.95
CA GLY A 95 -33.12 -8.51 -28.30
C GLY A 95 -33.12 -9.95 -28.82
N LYS A 96 -33.96 -10.82 -28.24
CA LYS A 96 -34.39 -12.05 -28.92
C LYS A 96 -35.85 -11.89 -29.28
N SER A 97 -36.07 -11.41 -30.50
CA SER A 97 -37.30 -11.64 -31.25
C SER A 97 -37.67 -13.12 -31.10
N LYS A 98 -38.80 -13.39 -30.44
CA LYS A 98 -39.60 -14.56 -30.72
C LYS A 98 -40.60 -14.13 -31.77
N GLU A 99 -40.21 -14.39 -33.00
CA GLU A 99 -41.08 -14.41 -34.17
C GLU A 99 -41.47 -15.88 -34.32
N GLU A 100 -42.61 -16.26 -33.72
CA GLU A 100 -43.41 -17.45 -34.01
C GLU A 100 -44.66 -17.50 -33.11
#